data_AF-A0A3M1JIL2-F1
#
_entry.id   AF-A0A3M1JIL2-F1
#
_cell.length_a   1.000
_cell.length_b   1.000
_cell.length_c   1.000
_cell.angle_alpha   90.00
_cell.angle_beta   90.00
_cell.angle_gamma   90.00
#
_symmetry.space_group_name_H-M   'P 1'
#
loop_
_entity.id
_entity.type
_entity.pdbx_description
1 polymer ?
#
loop_
_entity_poly.entity_id
_entity_poly.type
_entity_poly.pdbx_seq_one_letter_code
_entity_poly.pdbx_strand_id
1 'polypeptide(L)'
;MITAKSLGLDQLGLTGVVRIERNLPLESLIEDSILHKQGKLGMKGVVMVDTGRYTGRSPKDKYFVREPSSEDHIWWGPVNQPISEEIFDELYRKVVSYYNHASDSNTYVFDGFAGADPDYRIPIRILAKRAWQAHFCHNMFIRPTEEELADFTPEFTILNASPVYNEKYEKHGMHSETFILFHLGRKLILIGGTEYGGKMKKGIFS
;
A
#
# COMPACT_ATOMS: atom_id res chain seq x y z
N MET A 1 -14.93 -10.79 15.19
CA MET A 1 -14.01 -9.62 15.22
C MET A 1 -12.94 -9.83 14.19
N ILE A 2 -12.59 -8.80 13.44
CA ILE A 2 -11.52 -8.84 12.44
C ILE A 2 -10.18 -8.91 13.18
N THR A 3 -9.34 -9.86 12.80
CA THR A 3 -8.00 -10.09 13.34
C THR A 3 -6.98 -10.21 12.21
N ALA A 4 -5.70 -10.01 12.51
CA ALA A 4 -4.62 -10.20 11.54
C ALA A 4 -4.69 -11.59 10.89
N LYS A 5 -4.89 -12.63 11.70
CA LYS A 5 -5.03 -14.01 11.25
C LYS A 5 -6.26 -14.25 10.37
N SER A 6 -7.42 -13.69 10.72
CA SER A 6 -8.63 -13.84 9.89
C SER A 6 -8.51 -13.22 8.51
N LEU A 7 -7.57 -12.28 8.34
CA LEU A 7 -7.25 -11.66 7.06
C LEU A 7 -5.97 -12.25 6.43
N GLY A 8 -5.33 -13.25 7.03
CA GLY A 8 -4.06 -13.81 6.53
C GLY A 8 -2.88 -12.85 6.60
N LEU A 9 -2.95 -11.77 7.39
CA LEU A 9 -1.85 -10.81 7.53
C LEU A 9 -0.65 -11.41 8.27
N ASP A 10 -0.86 -12.44 9.08
CA ASP A 10 0.20 -13.23 9.71
C ASP A 10 1.08 -13.94 8.68
N GLN A 11 0.54 -14.33 7.52
CA GLN A 11 1.31 -14.88 6.40
C GLN A 11 2.23 -13.83 5.77
N LEU A 12 1.92 -12.54 5.95
CA LEU A 12 2.77 -11.41 5.57
C LEU A 12 3.71 -11.00 6.72
N GLY A 13 3.84 -11.81 7.77
CA GLY A 13 4.65 -11.50 8.96
C GLY A 13 4.05 -10.41 9.87
N LEU A 14 2.82 -9.96 9.63
CA LEU A 14 2.16 -8.88 10.37
C LEU A 14 1.43 -9.43 11.60
N THR A 15 2.19 -9.88 12.60
CA THR A 15 1.65 -10.53 13.82
C THR A 15 1.38 -9.56 14.98
N GLY A 16 1.95 -8.35 14.94
CA GLY A 16 1.79 -7.31 15.96
C GLY A 16 0.66 -6.31 15.70
N VAL A 17 -0.13 -6.52 14.63
CA VAL A 17 -1.19 -5.60 14.23
C VAL A 17 -2.48 -5.90 15.00
N VAL A 18 -2.79 -5.05 15.98
CA VAL A 18 -3.91 -5.27 16.93
C VAL A 18 -5.18 -4.50 16.61
N ARG A 19 -5.08 -3.27 16.06
CA ARG A 19 -6.24 -2.43 15.69
C ARG A 19 -6.38 -2.40 14.17
N ILE A 20 -7.31 -3.20 13.65
CA ILE A 20 -7.55 -3.34 12.21
C ILE A 20 -8.92 -2.77 11.88
N GLU A 21 -8.92 -1.80 10.98
CA GLU A 21 -10.11 -1.12 10.49
C GLU A 21 -10.29 -1.46 9.00
N ARG A 22 -11.12 -2.46 8.69
CA ARG A 22 -11.31 -2.99 7.33
C ARG A 22 -12.52 -2.36 6.66
N ASN A 23 -12.34 -1.80 5.47
CA ASN A 23 -13.39 -1.23 4.61
C ASN A 23 -14.34 -0.29 5.38
N LEU A 24 -13.78 0.58 6.23
CA LEU A 24 -14.58 1.54 6.98
C LEU A 24 -15.46 2.39 6.07
N PRO A 25 -16.66 2.79 6.55
CA PRO A 25 -17.46 3.80 5.88
C PRO A 25 -16.66 5.09 5.64
N LEU A 26 -17.04 5.80 4.59
CA LEU A 26 -16.37 7.03 4.17
C LEU A 26 -16.35 8.07 5.30
N GLU A 27 -17.47 8.18 6.02
CA GLU A 27 -17.67 9.10 7.13
C GLU A 27 -16.67 8.84 8.27
N SER A 28 -16.46 7.56 8.62
CA SER A 28 -15.48 7.16 9.63
C SER A 28 -14.04 7.43 9.18
N LEU A 29 -13.73 7.19 7.90
CA LEU A 29 -12.40 7.52 7.36
C LEU A 29 -12.14 9.03 7.37
N ILE A 30 -13.16 9.85 7.11
CA ILE A 30 -13.08 11.31 7.23
C ILE A 30 -12.85 11.70 8.69
N GLU A 31 -13.67 11.20 9.61
CA GLU A 31 -13.57 11.46 11.04
C GLU A 31 -12.16 11.11 11.57
N ASP A 32 -11.69 9.89 11.31
CA ASP A 32 -10.35 9.45 11.72
C ASP A 32 -9.24 10.29 11.10
N SER A 33 -9.40 10.75 9.85
CA SER A 33 -8.42 11.63 9.21
C SER A 33 -8.27 12.97 9.95
N ILE A 34 -9.36 13.50 10.50
CA ILE A 34 -9.36 14.75 11.27
C ILE A 34 -8.90 14.51 12.71
N LEU A 35 -9.43 13.50 13.39
CA LEU A 35 -9.10 13.15 14.78
C LEU A 35 -7.60 12.86 14.95
N HIS A 36 -7.02 12.12 14.01
CA HIS A 36 -5.59 11.80 14.01
C HIS A 36 -4.72 12.88 13.35
N LYS A 37 -5.25 14.08 13.10
CA LYS A 37 -4.52 15.24 12.55
C LYS A 37 -3.81 14.93 11.22
N GLN A 38 -4.39 14.06 10.41
CA GLN A 38 -3.84 13.67 9.10
C GLN A 38 -4.32 14.58 7.97
N GLY A 39 -5.38 15.35 8.21
CA GLY A 39 -5.92 16.33 7.28
C GLY A 39 -6.74 17.39 8.00
N LYS A 40 -7.35 18.28 7.21
CA LYS A 40 -8.27 19.32 7.67
C LYS A 40 -9.56 19.27 6.86
N LEU A 41 -10.67 19.64 7.48
CA LEU A 41 -11.92 19.79 6.77
C LEU A 41 -11.88 21.10 5.96
N GLY A 42 -12.08 20.97 4.65
CA GLY A 42 -12.25 22.09 3.73
C GLY A 42 -13.71 22.46 3.54
N MET A 43 -13.95 23.37 2.59
CA MET A 43 -15.32 23.75 2.22
C MET A 43 -16.11 22.55 1.73
N LYS A 44 -17.42 22.54 2.00
CA LYS A 44 -18.36 21.48 1.57
C LYS A 44 -18.01 20.07 2.06
N GLY A 45 -17.31 19.95 3.19
CA GLY A 45 -17.02 18.65 3.81
C GLY A 45 -15.89 17.86 3.15
N VAL A 46 -15.11 18.48 2.26
CA VAL A 46 -13.98 17.81 1.60
C VAL A 46 -12.80 17.70 2.57
N VAL A 47 -12.17 16.53 2.67
CA VAL A 47 -10.93 16.37 3.43
C VAL A 47 -9.74 16.84 2.60
N MET A 48 -8.97 17.77 3.15
CA MET A 48 -7.71 18.26 2.59
C MET A 48 -6.54 17.63 3.34
N VAL A 49 -5.59 17.06 2.60
CA VAL A 49 -4.38 16.43 3.16
C VAL A 49 -3.14 17.06 2.53
N ASP A 50 -2.04 17.06 3.27
CA ASP A 50 -0.73 17.46 2.77
C ASP A 50 0.14 16.20 2.63
N THR A 51 0.63 15.94 1.42
CA THR A 51 1.51 14.78 1.12
C THR A 51 2.99 15.11 1.33
N GLY A 52 3.28 16.25 1.95
CA GLY A 52 4.62 16.71 2.30
C GLY A 52 5.48 16.98 1.07
N ARG A 53 6.75 16.57 1.15
CA ARG A 53 7.76 16.79 0.10
C ARG A 53 7.34 16.23 -1.26
N TYR A 54 6.60 15.12 -1.27
CA TYR A 54 6.18 14.45 -2.50
C TYR A 54 4.77 14.87 -2.89
N THR A 55 4.66 15.87 -3.77
CA THR A 55 3.39 16.36 -4.33
C THR A 55 3.01 15.67 -5.65
N GLY A 56 3.81 14.70 -6.09
CA GLY A 56 3.64 14.00 -7.35
C GLY A 56 4.33 12.64 -7.38
N ARG A 57 4.35 12.04 -8.58
CA ARG A 57 5.04 10.77 -8.78
C ARG A 57 6.56 10.97 -8.71
N SER A 58 7.25 10.00 -8.14
CA SER A 58 8.70 9.79 -8.27
C SER A 58 8.97 8.56 -9.15
N PRO A 59 9.07 8.69 -10.49
CA PRO A 59 9.24 7.54 -11.39
C PRO A 59 10.58 6.82 -11.17
N LYS A 60 11.62 7.56 -10.79
CA LYS A 60 12.96 7.03 -10.55
C LYS A 60 13.08 6.16 -9.30
N ASP A 61 12.11 6.23 -8.39
CA ASP A 61 12.06 5.40 -7.18
C ASP A 61 11.16 4.16 -7.35
N LYS A 62 10.75 3.85 -8.59
CA LYS A 62 9.98 2.65 -8.96
C LYS A 62 10.92 1.53 -9.38
N TYR A 63 10.77 0.36 -8.76
CA TYR A 63 11.60 -0.83 -9.02
C TYR A 63 10.77 -2.10 -9.07
N PHE A 64 11.17 -3.05 -9.92
CA PHE A 64 10.64 -4.40 -9.94
C PHE A 64 11.71 -5.38 -9.49
N VAL A 65 11.33 -6.32 -8.64
CA VAL A 65 12.21 -7.41 -8.22
C VAL A 65 12.51 -8.26 -9.44
N ARG A 66 13.80 -8.51 -9.68
CA ARG A 66 14.25 -9.41 -10.75
C ARG A 66 14.19 -10.85 -10.24
N GLU A 67 13.08 -11.51 -10.51
CA GLU A 67 12.77 -12.86 -10.05
C GLU A 67 12.27 -13.76 -11.19
N PRO A 68 12.48 -15.09 -11.13
CA PRO A 68 12.33 -15.97 -12.28
C PRO A 68 10.93 -16.04 -12.90
N SER A 69 9.86 -15.82 -12.13
CA SER A 69 8.49 -15.94 -12.63
C SER A 69 8.03 -14.74 -13.48
N SER A 70 8.76 -13.63 -13.46
CA SER A 70 8.43 -12.43 -14.25
C SER A 70 9.58 -11.83 -15.03
N GLU A 71 10.83 -12.27 -14.81
CA GLU A 71 12.02 -11.66 -15.41
C GLU A 71 11.95 -11.54 -16.93
N ASP A 72 11.53 -12.61 -17.62
CA ASP A 72 11.43 -12.65 -19.08
C ASP A 72 10.20 -11.89 -19.64
N HIS A 73 9.29 -11.46 -18.77
CA HIS A 73 8.05 -10.78 -19.14
C HIS A 73 8.09 -9.26 -18.90
N ILE A 74 9.11 -8.77 -18.18
CA ILE A 74 9.26 -7.35 -17.88
C ILE A 74 10.09 -6.66 -18.96
N TRP A 75 9.58 -5.54 -19.47
CA TRP A 75 10.33 -4.65 -20.34
C TRP A 75 11.30 -3.79 -19.52
N TRP A 76 12.49 -4.33 -19.25
CA TRP A 76 13.52 -3.70 -18.42
C TRP A 76 14.08 -2.41 -19.04
N GLY A 77 14.32 -1.40 -18.19
CA GLY A 77 14.89 -0.13 -18.64
C GLY A 77 14.79 0.98 -17.59
N PRO A 78 14.95 2.26 -17.99
CA PRO A 78 14.89 3.39 -17.04
C PRO A 78 13.52 3.59 -16.39
N VAL A 79 12.46 2.98 -16.95
CA VAL A 79 11.09 3.02 -16.39
C VAL A 79 10.86 1.84 -15.44
N ASN A 80 11.23 0.63 -15.86
CA ASN A 80 11.12 -0.60 -15.07
C ASN A 80 12.53 -1.00 -14.62
N GLN A 81 12.96 -0.42 -13.51
CA GLN A 81 14.30 -0.63 -12.98
C GLN A 81 14.34 -1.93 -12.16
N PRO A 82 15.37 -2.78 -12.33
CA PRO A 82 15.50 -3.99 -11.53
C PRO A 82 15.96 -3.66 -10.11
N ILE A 83 15.54 -4.49 -9.14
CA ILE A 83 16.11 -4.58 -7.80
C ILE A 83 16.30 -6.07 -7.46
N SER A 84 17.27 -6.38 -6.61
CA SER A 84 17.50 -7.77 -6.18
C SER A 84 16.48 -8.21 -5.12
N GLU A 85 16.28 -9.53 -5.04
CA GLU A 85 15.43 -10.17 -4.01
C GLU A 85 15.90 -9.80 -2.60
N GLU A 86 17.22 -9.75 -2.37
CA GLU A 86 17.80 -9.50 -1.06
C GLU A 86 17.50 -8.08 -0.56
N ILE A 87 17.56 -7.08 -1.46
CA ILE A 87 17.22 -5.70 -1.12
C ILE A 87 15.72 -5.58 -0.85
N PHE A 88 14.88 -6.27 -1.64
CA PHE A 88 13.45 -6.33 -1.39
C PHE A 88 13.16 -6.92 -0.01
N ASP A 89 13.77 -8.05 0.33
CA ASP A 89 13.56 -8.73 1.61
C ASP A 89 14.08 -7.92 2.81
N GLU A 90 15.15 -7.12 2.65
CA GLU A 90 15.58 -6.16 3.66
C GLU A 90 14.51 -5.08 3.91
N LEU A 91 14.00 -4.45 2.85
CA LEU A 91 13.00 -3.40 2.96
C LEU A 91 11.64 -3.95 3.40
N TYR A 92 11.27 -5.16 2.98
CA TYR A 92 10.09 -5.88 3.44
C TYR A 92 10.13 -6.09 4.96
N ARG A 93 11.23 -6.61 5.50
CA ARG A 93 11.41 -6.77 6.96
C ARG A 93 11.28 -5.44 7.70
N LYS A 94 11.78 -4.35 7.12
CA LYS A 94 11.64 -3.01 7.71
C LYS A 94 10.17 -2.56 7.73
N VAL A 95 9.43 -2.76 6.65
CA VAL A 95 7.99 -2.45 6.55
C VAL A 95 7.19 -3.31 7.54
N VAL A 96 7.44 -4.62 7.59
CA VAL A 96 6.79 -5.54 8.53
C VAL A 96 7.06 -5.12 9.99
N SER A 97 8.32 -4.79 10.30
CA SER A 97 8.69 -4.28 11.62
C SER A 97 7.93 -3.01 11.98
N TYR A 98 7.82 -2.05 11.05
CA TYR A 98 7.03 -0.83 11.25
C TYR A 98 5.57 -1.16 11.59
N TYR A 99 4.92 -2.04 10.84
CA TYR A 99 3.53 -2.42 11.08
C TYR A 99 3.32 -3.10 12.44
N ASN A 100 4.25 -3.97 12.84
CA ASN A 100 4.16 -4.74 14.08
C ASN A 100 4.44 -3.92 15.34
N HIS A 101 5.19 -2.82 15.24
CA HIS A 101 5.59 -2.00 16.39
C HIS A 101 4.90 -0.64 16.47
N ALA A 102 4.19 -0.21 15.41
CA ALA A 102 3.37 1.01 15.42
C ALA A 102 2.06 0.78 16.21
N SER A 103 2.19 0.79 17.54
CA SER A 103 1.12 0.49 18.51
C SER A 103 0.14 1.65 18.75
N ASP A 104 0.47 2.85 18.30
CA ASP A 104 -0.29 4.07 18.50
C ASP A 104 -1.29 4.38 17.38
N SER A 105 -1.31 3.58 16.31
CA SER A 105 -2.10 3.85 15.11
C SER A 105 -2.87 2.64 14.61
N ASN A 106 -4.13 2.88 14.23
CA ASN A 106 -4.97 1.92 13.52
C ASN A 106 -4.31 1.51 12.21
N THR A 107 -4.53 0.25 11.82
CA THR A 107 -4.18 -0.26 10.49
C THR A 107 -5.44 -0.31 9.66
N TYR A 108 -5.54 0.57 8.68
CA TYR A 108 -6.65 0.64 7.76
C TYR A 108 -6.42 -0.35 6.62
N VAL A 109 -7.40 -1.20 6.39
CA VAL A 109 -7.39 -2.20 5.31
C VAL A 109 -8.48 -1.83 4.33
N PHE A 110 -8.12 -1.67 3.06
CA PHE A 110 -9.08 -1.57 1.97
C PHE A 110 -8.98 -2.84 1.12
N ASP A 111 -10.06 -3.60 1.05
CA ASP A 111 -10.26 -4.66 0.08
C ASP A 111 -11.20 -4.18 -1.03
N GLY A 112 -10.84 -4.43 -2.27
CA GLY A 112 -11.68 -4.09 -3.42
C GLY A 112 -11.14 -4.64 -4.72
N PHE A 113 -11.57 -4.04 -5.82
CA PHE A 113 -11.27 -4.56 -7.15
C PHE A 113 -10.67 -3.49 -8.07
N ALA A 114 -9.76 -3.92 -8.93
CA ALA A 114 -9.31 -3.16 -10.10
C ALA A 114 -9.83 -3.83 -11.38
N GLY A 115 -10.54 -3.07 -12.22
CA GLY A 115 -11.28 -3.60 -13.36
C GLY A 115 -12.75 -3.84 -13.02
N ALA A 116 -13.65 -3.38 -13.89
CA ALA A 116 -15.10 -3.41 -13.65
C ALA A 116 -15.76 -4.73 -14.06
N ASP A 117 -15.14 -5.46 -14.98
CA ASP A 117 -15.63 -6.75 -15.46
C ASP A 117 -15.28 -7.86 -14.45
N PRO A 118 -16.27 -8.57 -13.87
CA PRO A 118 -16.03 -9.65 -12.92
C PRO A 118 -15.08 -10.75 -13.41
N ASP A 119 -15.02 -10.99 -14.72
CA ASP A 119 -14.19 -12.04 -15.32
C ASP A 119 -12.70 -11.65 -15.37
N TYR A 120 -12.39 -10.34 -15.29
CA TYR A 120 -11.03 -9.81 -15.44
C TYR A 120 -10.58 -8.92 -14.28
N ARG A 121 -11.45 -8.69 -13.29
CA ARG A 121 -11.12 -7.83 -12.16
C ARG A 121 -10.09 -8.50 -11.26
N ILE A 122 -9.19 -7.69 -10.72
CA ILE A 122 -8.14 -8.12 -9.81
C ILE A 122 -8.57 -7.78 -8.38
N PRO A 123 -8.74 -8.76 -7.49
CA PRO A 123 -8.93 -8.52 -6.06
C PRO A 123 -7.65 -7.92 -5.47
N ILE A 124 -7.77 -6.74 -4.86
CA ILE A 124 -6.64 -6.02 -4.27
C ILE A 124 -6.88 -5.75 -2.79
N ARG A 125 -5.82 -5.89 -1.99
CA ARG A 125 -5.79 -5.45 -0.60
C ARG A 125 -4.76 -4.35 -0.42
N ILE A 126 -5.13 -3.28 0.26
CA ILE A 126 -4.21 -2.19 0.61
C ILE A 126 -4.20 -2.04 2.13
N LEU A 127 -3.00 -2.02 2.71
CA LEU A 127 -2.76 -1.69 4.10
C LEU A 127 -2.14 -0.30 4.19
N ALA A 128 -2.68 0.52 5.09
CA ALA A 128 -2.18 1.85 5.40
C ALA A 128 -2.28 2.15 6.90
N LYS A 129 -1.38 2.99 7.41
CA LYS A 129 -1.46 3.51 8.79
C LYS A 129 -2.17 4.87 8.89
N ARG A 130 -2.67 5.38 7.76
CA ARG A 130 -3.42 6.64 7.69
C ARG A 130 -4.81 6.41 7.11
N ALA A 131 -5.84 6.97 7.76
CA ALA A 131 -7.23 6.84 7.34
C ALA A 131 -7.45 7.44 5.95
N TRP A 132 -6.83 8.60 5.68
CA TRP A 132 -6.98 9.27 4.39
C TRP A 132 -6.41 8.45 3.22
N GLN A 133 -5.40 7.60 3.45
CA GLN A 133 -4.84 6.73 2.41
C GLN A 133 -5.82 5.59 2.06
N ALA A 134 -6.55 5.06 3.05
CA ALA A 134 -7.64 4.13 2.79
C ALA A 134 -8.84 4.83 2.12
N HIS A 135 -9.17 6.06 2.52
CA HIS A 135 -10.16 6.90 1.82
C HIS A 135 -9.78 7.13 0.36
N PHE A 136 -8.51 7.40 0.06
CA PHE A 136 -8.03 7.51 -1.32
C PHE A 136 -8.32 6.23 -2.12
N CYS A 137 -8.08 5.05 -1.54
CA CYS A 137 -8.36 3.76 -2.19
C CYS A 137 -9.87 3.54 -2.37
N HIS A 138 -10.68 3.88 -1.36
CA HIS A 138 -12.14 3.83 -1.42
C HIS A 138 -12.72 4.62 -2.59
N ASN A 139 -12.10 5.74 -2.95
CA ASN A 139 -12.52 6.55 -4.09
C ASN A 139 -11.99 6.04 -5.44
N MET A 140 -10.84 5.36 -5.45
CA MET A 140 -10.12 5.03 -6.68
C MET A 140 -10.36 3.62 -7.21
N PHE A 141 -10.77 2.71 -6.36
CA PHE A 141 -11.01 1.31 -6.70
C PHE A 141 -12.48 0.94 -6.53
N ILE A 142 -12.88 -0.17 -7.12
CA ILE A 142 -14.24 -0.66 -7.02
C ILE A 142 -14.43 -1.30 -5.66
N ARG A 143 -15.48 -0.86 -4.98
CA ARG A 143 -15.83 -1.34 -3.64
C ARG A 143 -16.58 -2.66 -3.77
N PRO A 144 -16.25 -3.66 -2.95
CA PRO A 144 -16.99 -4.90 -2.91
C PRO A 144 -18.36 -4.67 -2.27
N THR A 145 -19.33 -5.51 -2.63
CA THR A 145 -20.54 -5.73 -1.83
C THR A 145 -20.20 -6.42 -0.50
N GLU A 146 -21.15 -6.48 0.43
CA GLU A 146 -20.95 -7.17 1.71
C GLU A 146 -20.68 -8.68 1.50
N GLU A 147 -21.36 -9.30 0.55
CA GLU A 147 -21.18 -10.71 0.18
C GLU A 147 -19.78 -10.96 -0.40
N GLU A 148 -19.34 -10.13 -1.35
CA GLU A 148 -17.99 -10.22 -1.93
C GLU A 148 -16.89 -9.97 -0.89
N LEU A 149 -17.15 -9.11 0.10
CA LEU A 149 -16.20 -8.80 1.16
C LEU A 149 -16.04 -9.95 2.16
N ALA A 150 -17.12 -10.71 2.41
CA ALA A 150 -17.14 -11.85 3.33
C ALA A 150 -16.17 -12.96 2.88
N ASP A 151 -16.16 -13.27 1.58
CA ASP A 151 -15.32 -14.32 0.97
C ASP A 151 -14.08 -13.76 0.23
N PHE A 152 -13.68 -12.54 0.55
CA PHE A 152 -12.64 -11.83 -0.18
C PHE A 152 -11.23 -12.43 0.04
N THR A 153 -10.59 -12.83 -1.05
CA THR A 153 -9.18 -13.23 -1.07
C THR A 153 -8.41 -12.30 -2.01
N PRO A 154 -7.43 -11.52 -1.51
CA PRO A 154 -6.65 -10.64 -2.36
C PRO A 154 -5.74 -11.43 -3.29
N GLU A 155 -5.67 -10.99 -4.55
CA GLU A 155 -4.66 -11.45 -5.49
C GLU A 155 -3.38 -10.62 -5.36
N PHE A 156 -3.51 -9.28 -5.28
CA PHE A 156 -2.39 -8.37 -5.05
C PHE A 156 -2.54 -7.64 -3.72
N THR A 157 -1.43 -7.47 -3.01
CA THR A 157 -1.40 -6.70 -1.75
C THR A 157 -0.45 -5.50 -1.86
N ILE A 158 -0.87 -4.34 -1.36
CA ILE A 158 -0.02 -3.18 -1.12
C ILE A 158 0.20 -3.00 0.37
N LEU A 159 1.47 -2.94 0.79
CA LEU A 159 1.85 -2.45 2.11
C LEU A 159 2.33 -1.00 1.97
N ASN A 160 1.46 -0.05 2.28
CA ASN A 160 1.82 1.36 2.30
C ASN A 160 2.37 1.74 3.67
N ALA A 161 3.69 1.89 3.75
CA ALA A 161 4.41 2.34 4.93
C ALA A 161 5.11 3.68 4.61
N SER A 162 4.32 4.69 4.24
CA SER A 162 4.80 6.02 3.85
C SER A 162 5.87 6.65 4.76
N PRO A 163 5.91 6.41 6.10
CA PRO A 163 6.95 6.95 6.97
C PRO A 163 8.26 6.14 6.98
N VAL A 164 8.32 4.98 6.31
CA VAL A 164 9.50 4.11 6.28
C VAL A 164 10.40 4.51 5.12
N TYR A 165 11.64 4.88 5.42
CA TYR A 165 12.65 5.27 4.44
C TYR A 165 13.70 4.18 4.25
N ASN A 166 14.45 4.19 3.16
CA ASN A 166 15.65 3.38 2.98
C ASN A 166 16.91 4.24 3.17
N GLU A 167 17.48 4.27 4.38
CA GLU A 167 18.67 5.07 4.67
C GLU A 167 19.93 4.51 3.99
N LYS A 168 19.86 3.28 3.45
CA LYS A 168 20.97 2.62 2.72
C LYS A 168 20.82 2.72 1.20
N TYR A 169 19.96 3.59 0.68
CA TYR A 169 19.63 3.66 -0.75
C TYR A 169 20.87 3.73 -1.66
N GLU A 170 21.90 4.48 -1.28
CA GLU A 170 23.16 4.59 -2.04
C GLU A 170 23.87 3.23 -2.15
N LYS A 171 23.93 2.47 -1.06
CA LYS A 171 24.53 1.13 -1.04
C LYS A 171 23.70 0.13 -1.86
N HIS A 172 22.39 0.34 -1.91
CA HIS A 172 21.46 -0.47 -2.69
C HIS A 172 21.42 -0.05 -4.18
N GLY A 173 22.19 0.96 -4.59
CA GLY A 173 22.16 1.49 -5.96
C GLY A 173 20.82 2.12 -6.34
N MET A 174 20.03 2.55 -5.36
CA MET A 174 18.71 3.16 -5.55
C MET A 174 18.85 4.69 -5.72
N HIS A 175 17.82 5.31 -6.27
CA HIS A 175 17.80 6.74 -6.59
C HIS A 175 17.70 7.62 -5.34
N SER A 176 16.87 7.22 -4.37
CA SER A 176 16.68 7.94 -3.12
C SER A 176 16.25 7.01 -1.98
N GLU A 177 16.08 7.58 -0.79
CA GLU A 177 15.51 6.90 0.38
C GLU A 177 14.04 6.47 0.21
N THR A 178 13.34 6.96 -0.83
CA THR A 178 11.98 6.56 -1.16
C THR A 178 11.99 5.30 -2.04
N PHE A 179 11.02 4.42 -1.86
CA PHE A 179 10.94 3.19 -2.63
C PHE A 179 9.50 2.79 -2.94
N ILE A 180 9.29 2.35 -4.19
CA ILE A 180 8.07 1.71 -4.64
C ILE A 180 8.51 0.41 -5.32
N LEU A 181 8.42 -0.69 -4.59
CA LEU A 181 8.93 -1.99 -5.01
C LEU A 181 7.79 -2.91 -5.40
N PHE A 182 7.94 -3.61 -6.52
CA PHE A 182 6.97 -4.55 -7.05
C PHE A 182 7.61 -5.94 -7.08
N HIS A 183 6.98 -6.90 -6.42
CA HIS A 183 7.34 -8.29 -6.53
C HIS A 183 6.17 -9.06 -7.13
N LEU A 184 6.27 -9.40 -8.41
CA LEU A 184 5.18 -10.01 -9.16
C LEU A 184 4.95 -11.47 -8.75
N GLY A 185 6.01 -12.26 -8.57
CA GLY A 185 5.91 -13.62 -8.04
C GLY A 185 5.23 -13.73 -6.66
N ARG A 186 5.49 -12.78 -5.74
CA ARG A 186 4.81 -12.69 -4.43
C ARG A 186 3.52 -11.87 -4.45
N LYS A 187 3.14 -11.31 -5.61
CA LYS A 187 2.00 -10.39 -5.81
C LYS A 187 1.92 -9.27 -4.76
N LEU A 188 3.06 -8.64 -4.48
CA LEU A 188 3.22 -7.68 -3.39
C LEU A 188 3.83 -6.37 -3.88
N ILE A 189 3.30 -5.25 -3.38
CA ILE A 189 3.84 -3.91 -3.62
C ILE A 189 4.17 -3.26 -2.28
N LEU A 190 5.40 -2.74 -2.16
CA LEU A 190 5.85 -1.98 -0.99
C LEU A 190 5.97 -0.51 -1.35
N ILE A 191 5.42 0.37 -0.51
CA ILE A 191 5.55 1.82 -0.66
C ILE A 191 6.16 2.38 0.63
N GLY A 192 7.29 3.07 0.50
CA GLY A 192 7.96 3.75 1.61
C GLY A 192 8.54 5.10 1.21
N GLY A 193 8.59 6.02 2.18
CA GLY A 193 9.20 7.34 2.07
C GLY A 193 8.35 8.38 1.34
N THR A 194 7.14 8.04 0.92
CA THR A 194 6.25 8.95 0.19
C THR A 194 4.81 8.85 0.67
N GLU A 195 4.21 10.00 0.96
CA GLU A 195 2.78 10.14 1.28
C GLU A 195 1.93 10.34 0.02
N TYR A 196 2.49 10.34 -1.20
CA TYR A 196 1.70 10.62 -2.40
C TYR A 196 0.75 9.47 -2.75
N GLY A 197 -0.55 9.63 -2.48
CA GLY A 197 -1.57 8.58 -2.67
C GLY A 197 -1.64 7.99 -4.08
N GLY A 198 -1.26 8.77 -5.10
CA GLY A 198 -1.20 8.30 -6.48
C GLY A 198 -0.25 7.11 -6.71
N LYS A 199 0.67 6.82 -5.78
CA LYS A 199 1.50 5.60 -5.81
C LYS A 199 0.69 4.32 -5.63
N MET A 200 -0.35 4.31 -4.79
CA MET A 200 -1.23 3.14 -4.63
C MET A 200 -2.02 2.87 -5.93
N LYS A 201 -2.64 3.91 -6.50
CA LYS A 201 -3.37 3.81 -7.78
C LYS A 201 -2.48 3.36 -8.93
N LYS A 202 -1.33 4.02 -9.12
CA LYS A 202 -0.43 3.70 -10.23
C LYS A 202 0.38 2.43 -10.00
N GLY A 203 0.47 1.97 -8.75
CA GLY A 203 0.94 0.64 -8.40
C GLY A 203 0.07 -0.43 -9.04
N ILE A 204 -1.22 -0.48 -8.69
CA ILE A 204 -2.16 -1.47 -9.25
C ILE A 204 -2.33 -1.34 -10.76
N PHE A 205 -2.22 -0.14 -11.32
CA PHE A 205 -2.30 0.06 -12.77
C PHE A 205 -1.06 -0.46 -13.53
N SER A 206 0.09 -0.60 -12.86
CA SER A 206 1.34 -1.06 -13.49
C SER A 206 1.42 -2.58 -13.47
#